data_AF-A0A359CJ64-F1
#
_entry.id   AF-A0A359CJ64-F1
#
_cell.length_a   1.000
_cell.length_b   1.000
_cell.length_c   1.000
_cell.angle_alpha   90.00
_cell.angle_beta   90.00
_cell.angle_gamma   90.00
#
_symmetry.space_group_name_H-M   'P 1'
#
loop_
_entity.id
_entity.type
_entity.pdbx_description
1 polymer ?
#
loop_
_entity_poly.entity_id
_entity_poly.type
_entity_poly.pdbx_seq_one_letter_code
_entity_poly.pdbx_strand_id
1 'polypeptide(L)'
;MKKYVFLTMVALLTLSLSVSAQDTDKKERKRAPREWPSAEKRAENLAKELDLTTDQQTKVQALFEKQDAKRTAHHEQTKATREQQSKNREEGKALREKELEEFNSELESIIGKEKTEQWNTLKKERWEKRAKGKKDRAGSR
;
A
#
# COMPACT_ATOMS: atom_id res chain seq x y z
N MET A 1 -9.57 35.23 -41.10
CA MET A 1 -10.37 34.94 -39.89
C MET A 1 -11.07 33.57 -39.86
N LYS A 2 -11.00 32.71 -40.90
CA LYS A 2 -11.67 31.38 -40.90
C LYS A 2 -10.78 30.18 -40.51
N LYS A 3 -9.46 30.38 -40.34
CA LYS A 3 -8.49 29.31 -40.04
C LYS A 3 -8.26 29.08 -38.54
N TYR A 4 -8.63 30.05 -37.71
CA TYR A 4 -8.40 30.01 -36.26
C TYR A 4 -9.59 29.46 -35.47
N VAL A 5 -10.79 29.43 -36.07
CA VAL A 5 -12.00 28.87 -35.44
C VAL A 5 -11.87 27.36 -35.22
N PHE A 6 -11.23 26.66 -36.17
CA PHE A 6 -10.99 25.23 -36.04
C PHE A 6 -9.98 24.91 -34.92
N LEU A 7 -8.98 25.80 -34.73
CA LEU A 7 -7.92 25.62 -33.73
C LEU A 7 -8.43 25.91 -32.31
N THR A 8 -9.39 26.83 -32.15
CA THR A 8 -10.06 27.09 -30.86
C THR A 8 -11.05 25.98 -30.46
N MET A 9 -11.65 25.29 -31.43
CA MET A 9 -12.62 24.22 -31.15
C MET A 9 -11.95 22.92 -30.67
N VAL A 10 -10.72 22.65 -31.14
CA VAL A 10 -9.91 21.51 -30.66
C VAL A 10 -9.39 21.74 -29.24
N ALA A 11 -9.08 22.99 -28.87
CA ALA A 11 -8.63 23.35 -27.52
C ALA A 11 -9.72 23.21 -26.44
N LEU A 12 -11.00 23.33 -26.82
CA LEU A 12 -12.14 23.12 -25.91
C LEU A 12 -12.51 21.64 -25.74
N LEU A 13 -12.13 20.77 -26.69
CA LEU A 13 -12.48 19.34 -26.64
C LEU A 13 -11.60 18.55 -25.65
N THR A 14 -10.40 19.04 -25.33
CA THR A 14 -9.46 18.37 -24.42
C THR A 14 -9.80 18.52 -22.93
N LEU A 15 -10.73 19.41 -22.59
CA LEU A 15 -11.15 19.66 -21.20
C LEU A 15 -12.28 18.72 -20.72
N SER A 16 -12.84 17.89 -21.59
CA SER A 16 -14.04 17.09 -21.30
C SER A 16 -13.77 15.63 -20.92
N LEU A 17 -12.52 15.16 -20.97
CA LEU A 17 -12.16 13.79 -20.60
C LEU A 17 -11.76 13.71 -19.12
N SER A 18 -12.70 14.06 -18.24
CA SER A 18 -12.64 13.63 -16.84
C SER A 18 -12.96 12.14 -16.80
N VAL A 19 -11.93 11.32 -16.99
CA VAL A 19 -11.99 9.87 -16.74
C VAL A 19 -12.24 9.67 -15.25
N SER A 20 -13.50 9.52 -14.87
CA SER A 20 -13.91 9.01 -13.56
C SER A 20 -13.69 7.50 -13.55
N ALA A 21 -12.46 7.08 -13.29
CA ALA A 21 -12.10 5.69 -13.10
C ALA A 21 -11.44 5.52 -11.73
N GLN A 22 -12.27 5.45 -10.68
CA GLN A 22 -11.97 4.71 -9.43
C GLN A 22 -13.14 4.73 -8.43
N ASP A 23 -14.34 4.32 -8.86
CA ASP A 23 -15.30 3.77 -7.91
C ASP A 23 -14.85 2.36 -7.53
N THR A 24 -14.10 2.27 -6.44
CA THR A 24 -13.99 1.02 -5.68
C THR A 24 -14.30 1.31 -4.23
N ASP A 25 -15.56 1.04 -3.86
CA ASP A 25 -16.00 0.78 -2.49
C ASP A 25 -15.03 -0.20 -1.82
N LYS A 26 -14.03 0.33 -1.09
CA LYS A 26 -13.12 -0.47 -0.28
C LYS A 26 -13.80 -0.83 1.03
N LYS A 27 -14.86 -1.64 0.95
CA LYS A 27 -15.06 -2.67 1.98
C LYS A 27 -13.76 -3.45 2.02
N GLU A 28 -13.13 -3.53 3.19
CA GLU A 28 -12.09 -4.52 3.47
C GLU A 28 -12.70 -5.91 3.28
N ARG A 29 -12.81 -6.35 2.02
CA ARG A 29 -12.97 -7.75 1.72
C ARG A 29 -11.64 -8.34 2.14
N LYS A 30 -11.61 -8.97 3.32
CA LYS A 30 -10.61 -9.99 3.65
C LYS A 30 -10.68 -10.98 2.49
N ARG A 31 -9.85 -10.75 1.46
CA ARG A 31 -9.76 -11.65 0.32
C ARG A 31 -9.36 -12.97 0.95
N ALA A 32 -10.23 -13.97 0.84
CA ALA A 32 -9.90 -15.32 1.22
C ALA A 32 -8.54 -15.66 0.60
N PRO A 33 -7.67 -16.39 1.31
CA PRO A 33 -6.38 -16.78 0.76
C PRO A 33 -6.63 -17.38 -0.62
N ARG A 34 -6.13 -16.70 -1.65
CA ARG A 34 -6.27 -17.20 -3.02
C ARG A 34 -5.29 -18.36 -3.12
N GLU A 35 -5.80 -19.57 -2.98
CA GLU A 35 -5.01 -20.77 -3.20
C GLU A 35 -4.52 -20.74 -4.65
N TRP A 36 -3.20 -20.82 -4.81
CA TRP A 36 -2.60 -20.92 -6.12
C TRP A 36 -2.82 -22.33 -6.64
N PRO A 37 -3.17 -22.50 -7.93
CA PRO A 37 -3.22 -23.82 -8.53
C PRO A 37 -1.84 -24.50 -8.44
N SER A 38 -1.84 -25.83 -8.30
CA SER A 38 -0.61 -26.63 -8.25
C SER A 38 0.22 -26.47 -9.53
N ALA A 39 1.53 -26.75 -9.43
CA ALA A 39 2.44 -26.70 -10.59
C ALA A 39 1.97 -27.60 -11.74
N GLU A 40 1.47 -28.79 -11.42
CA GLU A 40 0.85 -29.72 -12.35
C GLU A 40 -0.37 -29.10 -13.04
N LYS A 41 -1.30 -28.50 -12.29
CA LYS A 41 -2.50 -27.92 -12.88
C LYS A 41 -2.20 -26.76 -13.81
N ARG A 42 -1.17 -25.97 -13.48
CA ARG A 42 -0.69 -24.89 -14.35
C ARG A 42 -0.01 -25.44 -15.60
N ALA A 43 0.78 -26.50 -15.47
CA ALA A 43 1.42 -27.16 -16.61
C ALA A 43 0.38 -27.78 -17.56
N GLU A 44 -0.65 -28.43 -17.03
CA GLU A 44 -1.78 -28.96 -17.80
C GLU A 44 -2.51 -27.86 -18.57
N ASN A 45 -2.82 -26.74 -17.91
CA ASN A 45 -3.52 -25.63 -18.56
C ASN A 45 -2.66 -25.03 -19.67
N LEU A 46 -1.37 -24.82 -19.41
CA LEU A 46 -0.44 -24.29 -20.41
C LEU A 46 -0.26 -25.27 -21.59
N ALA A 47 -0.24 -26.57 -21.30
CA ALA A 47 -0.17 -27.61 -22.32
C ALA A 47 -1.41 -27.60 -23.23
N LYS A 48 -2.60 -27.35 -22.67
CA LYS A 48 -3.85 -27.21 -23.45
C LYS A 48 -3.91 -25.90 -24.24
N GLU A 49 -3.38 -24.82 -23.70
CA GLU A 49 -3.40 -23.50 -24.37
C GLU A 49 -2.40 -23.42 -25.54
N LEU A 50 -1.30 -24.17 -25.46
CA LEU A 50 -0.20 -24.12 -26.43
C LEU A 50 -0.01 -25.45 -27.19
N ASP A 51 -0.92 -26.40 -27.05
CA ASP A 51 -0.85 -27.75 -27.62
C ASP A 51 0.52 -28.42 -27.39
N LEU A 52 1.02 -28.36 -26.15
CA LEU A 52 2.32 -28.91 -25.79
C LEU A 52 2.31 -30.44 -25.79
N THR A 53 3.43 -31.05 -26.19
CA THR A 53 3.63 -32.50 -26.05
C THR A 53 3.79 -32.90 -24.58
N THR A 54 3.60 -34.19 -24.28
CA THR A 54 3.80 -34.73 -22.92
C THR A 54 5.17 -34.39 -22.34
N ASP A 55 6.23 -34.52 -23.15
CA ASP A 55 7.60 -34.21 -22.75
C ASP A 55 7.80 -32.72 -22.45
N GLN A 56 7.13 -31.84 -23.18
CA GLN A 56 7.15 -30.40 -22.94
C GLN A 56 6.37 -30.04 -21.67
N GLN A 57 5.19 -30.64 -21.47
CA GLN A 57 4.39 -30.47 -20.26
C GLN A 57 5.18 -30.87 -19.00
N THR A 58 5.89 -32.01 -19.01
CA THR A 58 6.72 -32.43 -17.87
C THR A 58 7.83 -31.42 -17.57
N LYS A 59 8.48 -30.85 -18.60
CA LYS A 59 9.50 -29.81 -18.42
C LYS A 59 8.92 -28.51 -17.85
N VAL A 60 7.73 -28.13 -18.30
CA VAL A 60 6.99 -26.96 -17.79
C VAL A 60 6.58 -27.17 -16.32
N GLN A 61 6.11 -28.36 -15.97
CA GLN A 61 5.80 -28.70 -14.57
C GLN A 61 7.03 -28.54 -13.68
N ALA A 62 8.18 -29.11 -14.07
CA ALA A 62 9.42 -28.96 -13.32
C ALA A 62 9.89 -27.49 -13.21
N LEU A 63 9.63 -26.67 -14.23
CA LEU A 63 9.89 -25.23 -14.20
C LEU A 63 9.00 -24.52 -13.17
N PHE A 64 7.73 -24.88 -13.13
CA PHE A 64 6.75 -24.34 -12.20
C PHE A 64 7.01 -24.75 -10.75
N GLU A 65 7.46 -25.97 -10.50
CA GLU A 65 7.91 -26.43 -9.18
C GLU A 65 9.10 -25.60 -8.67
N LYS A 66 10.09 -25.33 -9.54
CA LYS A 66 11.23 -24.45 -9.21
C LYS A 66 10.78 -23.02 -8.90
N GLN A 67 9.80 -22.49 -9.64
CA GLN A 67 9.26 -21.16 -9.37
C GLN A 67 8.51 -21.11 -8.04
N ASP A 68 7.74 -22.15 -7.70
CA ASP A 68 7.04 -22.20 -6.43
C ASP A 68 8.01 -22.28 -5.24
N ALA A 69 9.09 -23.06 -5.35
CA ALA A 69 10.14 -23.08 -4.33
C ALA A 69 10.76 -21.69 -4.09
N LYS A 70 11.06 -20.94 -5.17
CA LYS A 70 11.56 -19.55 -5.06
C LYS A 70 10.52 -18.63 -4.42
N ARG A 71 9.24 -18.80 -4.75
CA ARG A 71 8.16 -18.00 -4.17
C ARG A 71 8.03 -18.25 -2.67
N THR A 72 8.09 -19.50 -2.24
CA THR A 72 8.05 -19.88 -0.81
C THR A 72 9.21 -19.26 -0.05
N ALA A 73 10.44 -19.39 -0.57
CA ALA A 73 11.62 -18.78 0.06
C ALA A 73 11.50 -17.25 0.19
N HIS A 74 11.04 -16.57 -0.86
CA HIS A 74 10.80 -15.12 -0.80
C HIS A 74 9.70 -14.75 0.20
N HIS A 75 8.64 -15.56 0.29
CA HIS A 75 7.56 -15.35 1.25
C HIS A 75 8.07 -15.44 2.70
N GLU A 76 8.87 -16.47 3.01
CA GLU A 76 9.49 -16.66 4.32
C GLU A 76 10.43 -15.50 4.67
N GLN A 77 11.28 -15.06 3.73
CA GLN A 77 12.15 -13.91 3.92
C GLN A 77 11.35 -12.63 4.22
N THR A 78 10.27 -12.41 3.46
CA THR A 78 9.38 -11.26 3.66
C THR A 78 8.69 -11.33 5.02
N LYS A 79 8.25 -12.52 5.44
CA LYS A 79 7.61 -12.73 6.74
C LYS A 79 8.58 -12.42 7.88
N ALA A 80 9.80 -12.95 7.83
CA ALA A 80 10.84 -12.67 8.82
C ALA A 80 11.17 -11.18 8.91
N THR A 81 11.27 -10.49 7.77
CA THR A 81 11.52 -9.05 7.73
C THR A 81 10.38 -8.26 8.37
N ARG A 82 9.12 -8.65 8.10
CA ARG A 82 7.93 -8.00 8.69
C ARG A 82 7.87 -8.20 10.20
N GLU A 83 8.17 -9.40 10.68
CA GLU A 83 8.21 -9.70 12.12
C GLU A 83 9.32 -8.91 12.83
N GLN A 84 10.50 -8.77 12.22
CA GLN A 84 11.55 -7.91 12.76
C GLN A 84 11.12 -6.44 12.78
N GLN A 85 10.50 -5.97 11.69
CA GLN A 85 10.04 -4.60 11.60
C GLN A 85 8.92 -4.30 12.62
N SER A 86 8.03 -5.26 12.91
CA SER A 86 7.01 -5.08 13.96
C SER A 86 7.65 -4.96 15.34
N LYS A 87 8.63 -5.81 15.66
CA LYS A 87 9.37 -5.74 16.94
C LYS A 87 10.07 -4.39 17.11
N ASN A 88 10.85 -3.96 16.11
CA ASN A 88 11.52 -2.66 16.13
C ASN A 88 10.54 -1.49 16.28
N ARG A 89 9.31 -1.63 15.73
CA ARG A 89 8.28 -0.60 15.84
C ARG A 89 7.71 -0.51 17.26
N GLU A 90 7.54 -1.64 17.94
CA GLU A 90 7.09 -1.69 19.34
C GLU A 90 8.14 -1.11 20.27
N GLU A 91 9.40 -1.53 20.13
CA GLU A 91 10.53 -0.97 20.89
C GLU A 91 10.66 0.55 20.69
N GLY A 92 10.58 1.01 19.44
CA GLY A 92 10.61 2.44 19.13
C GLY A 92 9.36 3.21 19.59
N LYS A 93 8.23 2.56 19.90
CA LYS A 93 7.09 3.24 20.54
C LYS A 93 7.40 3.48 22.01
N ALA A 94 7.86 2.46 22.73
CA ALA A 94 8.20 2.59 24.14
C ALA A 94 9.29 3.63 24.38
N LEU A 95 10.32 3.70 23.52
CA LEU A 95 11.35 4.74 23.61
C LEU A 95 10.75 6.14 23.44
N ARG A 96 9.91 6.34 22.42
CA ARG A 96 9.28 7.64 22.17
C ARG A 96 8.30 8.06 23.27
N GLU A 97 7.61 7.12 23.89
CA GLU A 97 6.72 7.41 25.02
C GLU A 97 7.52 7.96 26.20
N LYS A 98 8.68 7.36 26.51
CA LYS A 98 9.61 7.87 27.53
C LYS A 98 10.15 9.26 27.18
N GLU A 99 10.66 9.45 25.96
CA GLU A 99 11.16 10.75 25.49
C GLU A 99 10.08 11.84 25.56
N LEU A 100 8.82 11.49 25.27
CA LEU A 100 7.69 12.43 25.37
C LEU A 100 7.35 12.79 26.81
N GLU A 101 7.43 11.84 27.73
CA GLU A 101 7.19 12.08 29.16
C GLU A 101 8.28 12.98 29.75
N GLU A 102 9.55 12.67 29.49
CA GLU A 102 10.70 13.50 29.88
C GLU A 102 10.57 14.92 29.32
N PHE A 103 10.31 15.03 28.01
CA PHE A 103 10.11 16.32 27.36
C PHE A 103 8.94 17.12 27.95
N ASN A 104 7.81 16.48 28.25
CA ASN A 104 6.67 17.17 28.84
C ASN A 104 6.97 17.64 30.27
N SER A 105 7.72 16.87 31.06
CA SER A 105 8.14 17.26 32.41
C SER A 105 9.08 18.47 32.37
N GLU A 106 10.08 18.44 31.49
CA GLU A 106 10.96 19.59 31.26
C GLU A 106 10.19 20.80 30.77
N LEU A 107 9.27 20.61 29.83
CA LEU A 107 8.45 21.70 29.31
C LEU A 107 7.58 22.31 30.41
N GLU A 108 6.95 21.50 31.26
CA GLU A 108 6.15 21.98 32.40
C GLU A 108 7.00 22.82 33.36
N SER A 109 8.26 22.45 33.58
CA SER A 109 9.19 23.23 34.42
C SER A 109 9.55 24.60 33.83
N ILE A 110 9.53 24.75 32.49
CA ILE A 110 9.92 25.97 31.79
C ILE A 110 8.72 26.91 31.58
N ILE A 111 7.62 26.38 31.05
CA ILE A 111 6.46 27.18 30.62
C ILE A 111 5.25 27.07 31.54
N GLY A 112 5.31 26.21 32.56
CA GLY A 112 4.22 25.93 33.48
C GLY A 112 3.18 24.97 32.91
N LYS A 113 2.35 24.43 33.81
CA LYS A 113 1.35 23.40 33.50
C LYS A 113 0.31 23.83 32.46
N GLU A 114 -0.25 25.03 32.64
CA GLU A 114 -1.34 25.54 31.79
C GLU A 114 -0.92 25.70 30.32
N LYS A 115 0.28 26.25 30.06
CA LYS A 115 0.80 26.39 28.69
C LYS A 115 1.24 25.06 28.08
N THR A 116 1.66 24.10 28.92
CA THR A 116 2.01 22.74 28.48
C THR A 116 0.78 21.97 28.03
N GLU A 117 -0.35 22.10 28.73
CA GLU A 117 -1.63 21.52 28.34
C GLU A 117 -2.15 22.13 27.02
N GLN A 118 -2.04 23.45 26.86
CA GLN A 118 -2.37 24.14 25.60
C GLN A 118 -1.49 23.63 24.43
N TRP A 119 -0.18 23.47 24.66
CA TRP A 119 0.74 22.93 23.65
C TRP A 119 0.40 21.50 23.24
N ASN A 120 0.07 20.64 24.20
CA ASN A 120 -0.32 19.26 23.93
C ASN A 120 -1.61 19.18 23.10
N THR A 121 -2.58 20.04 23.39
CA THR A 121 -3.82 20.17 22.62
C THR A 121 -3.54 20.60 21.17
N LEU A 122 -2.73 21.64 20.97
CA LEU A 122 -2.33 22.11 19.65
C LEU A 122 -1.54 21.06 18.84
N LYS A 123 -0.71 20.24 19.50
CA LYS A 123 -0.03 19.10 18.86
C LYS A 123 -1.05 18.07 18.36
N LYS A 124 -2.02 17.70 19.19
CA LYS A 124 -3.05 16.71 18.87
C LYS A 124 -3.90 17.17 17.68
N GLU A 125 -4.37 18.41 17.70
CA GLU A 125 -5.15 18.98 16.58
C GLU A 125 -4.35 19.03 15.28
N ARG A 126 -3.07 19.41 15.33
CA ARG A 126 -2.19 19.39 14.14
C ARG A 126 -2.05 17.98 13.58
N TRP A 127 -1.91 17.00 14.46
CA TRP A 127 -1.86 15.58 14.08
C TRP A 127 -3.16 15.13 13.42
N GLU A 128 -4.31 15.44 14.01
CA GLU A 128 -5.63 15.08 13.47
C GLU A 128 -5.90 15.74 12.12
N LYS A 129 -5.56 17.03 11.95
CA LYS A 129 -5.66 17.74 10.66
C LYS A 129 -4.78 17.09 9.59
N ARG A 130 -3.55 16.71 9.94
CA ARG A 130 -2.62 16.02 9.02
C ARG A 130 -3.10 14.61 8.67
N ALA A 131 -3.71 13.90 9.63
CA ALA A 131 -4.32 12.60 9.41
C ALA A 131 -5.54 12.70 8.49
N LYS A 132 -6.40 13.71 8.68
CA LYS A 132 -7.55 14.00 7.83
C LYS A 132 -7.12 14.34 6.40
N GLY A 133 -6.17 15.25 6.21
CA GLY A 133 -5.66 15.59 4.87
C GLY A 133 -4.99 14.42 4.13
N LYS A 134 -4.40 13.44 4.85
CA LYS A 134 -3.94 12.19 4.23
C LYS A 134 -5.10 11.29 3.78
N LYS A 135 -6.18 11.21 4.56
CA LYS A 135 -7.39 10.48 4.16
C LYS A 135 -8.05 11.13 2.95
N ASP A 136 -8.13 12.45 2.92
CA ASP A 136 -8.72 13.21 1.81
C ASP A 136 -7.92 13.00 0.51
N ARG A 137 -6.58 12.99 0.58
CA ARG A 137 -5.71 12.70 -0.58
C ARG A 137 -5.71 11.22 -0.99
N ALA A 138 -6.01 10.31 -0.07
CA ALA A 138 -6.14 8.88 -0.36
C ALA A 138 -7.54 8.52 -0.90
N GLY A 139 -8.57 9.34 -0.62
CA GLY A 139 -9.91 9.25 -1.18
C GLY A 139 -10.10 10.08 -2.47
N SER A 140 -9.19 11.01 -2.76
CA SER A 140 -9.14 11.79 -4.01
C SER A 140 -8.35 11.08 -5.14
N ARG A 141 -8.10 9.78 -5.02
CA ARG A 141 -7.38 8.96 -6.02
C ARG A 141 -8.21 7.76 -6.43
#